data_AF-A0A392NAC1-F1
#
_entry.id   AF-A0A392NAC1-F1
#
_cell.length_a   1.000
_cell.length_b   1.000
_cell.length_c   1.000
_cell.angle_alpha   90.00
_cell.angle_beta   90.00
_cell.angle_gamma   90.00
#
_symmetry.space_group_name_H-M   'P 1'
#
loop_
_entity.id
_entity.type
_entity.pdbx_description
1 polymer ?
#
loop_
_entity_poly.entity_id
_entity_poly.type
_entity_poly.pdbx_seq_one_letter_code
_entity_poly.pdbx_strand_id
1 'polypeptide(L)'
;MRKDFDDKYGKILSLMEVNVQVEAITALSQFYDPPYRCFTFQDFQMAPTLEEYEQILGFPLENSKPYHYIGHYPSLSTVASILKVNKGQLSAVMKNPNCADGIPLAYLKERLNLFHKEQDWTAFTDVLALTIFGIVLFPNMDEYVDFAAIDVFLAVRNQGHNPVPAVLADTYCVLNSCHEMKKKRILCCLPALYVWLITHIFHGVRRASSCPIVDFKECFVKDKSKQDWAKYLRNLNERTVRWYPKWREVNKR
;
A
#
# COMPACT_ATOMS: atom_id res chain seq x y z
N MET A 1 -16.69 -10.04 9.75
CA MET A 1 -16.30 -8.74 9.14
C MET A 1 -14.80 -8.64 8.89
N ARG A 2 -13.90 -8.57 9.89
CA ARG A 2 -12.45 -8.43 9.62
C ARG A 2 -11.86 -9.64 8.87
N LYS A 3 -12.21 -10.86 9.28
CA LYS A 3 -11.78 -12.08 8.58
C LYS A 3 -12.29 -12.11 7.12
N ASP A 4 -13.58 -11.86 6.92
CA ASP A 4 -14.16 -11.85 5.56
C ASP A 4 -13.54 -10.76 4.66
N PHE A 5 -13.16 -9.62 5.26
CA PHE A 5 -12.40 -8.58 4.57
C PHE A 5 -11.01 -9.09 4.19
N ASP A 6 -10.28 -9.66 5.15
CA ASP A 6 -8.91 -10.16 4.94
C ASP A 6 -8.87 -11.30 3.91
N ASP A 7 -9.87 -12.20 3.92
CA ASP A 7 -9.99 -13.29 2.96
C ASP A 7 -10.21 -12.78 1.52
N LYS A 8 -10.86 -11.62 1.35
CA LYS A 8 -11.18 -11.04 0.04
C LYS A 8 -10.16 -10.02 -0.46
N TYR A 9 -9.62 -9.22 0.45
CA TYR A 9 -8.81 -8.04 0.13
C TYR A 9 -7.43 -8.06 0.78
N GLY A 10 -7.02 -9.19 1.34
CA GLY A 10 -5.79 -9.30 2.09
C GLY A 10 -5.79 -8.46 3.36
N LYS A 11 -4.64 -8.37 4.00
CA LYS A 11 -4.44 -7.67 5.27
C LYS A 11 -4.34 -6.15 5.12
N ILE A 12 -4.83 -5.57 4.02
CA ILE A 12 -4.67 -4.14 3.70
C ILE A 12 -5.37 -3.23 4.72
N LEU A 13 -6.42 -3.72 5.39
CA LEU A 13 -7.05 -2.97 6.48
C LEU A 13 -6.07 -2.72 7.63
N SER A 14 -5.16 -3.66 7.88
CA SER A 14 -4.14 -3.53 8.93
C SER A 14 -3.08 -2.49 8.58
N LEU A 15 -2.91 -2.12 7.30
CA LEU A 15 -2.00 -1.04 6.90
C LEU A 15 -2.47 0.33 7.42
N MET A 16 -3.78 0.52 7.61
CA MET A 16 -4.34 1.74 8.21
C MET A 16 -3.90 1.94 9.66
N GLU A 17 -3.46 0.87 10.34
CA GLU A 17 -2.99 0.90 11.72
C GLU A 17 -1.48 1.20 11.81
N VAL A 18 -0.78 1.31 10.67
CA VAL A 18 0.65 1.60 10.62
C VAL A 18 0.84 3.11 10.70
N ASN A 19 1.36 3.58 11.84
CA ASN A 19 1.77 4.98 11.98
C ASN A 19 3.10 5.21 11.27
N VAL A 20 3.04 5.68 10.02
CA VAL A 20 4.22 5.91 9.18
C VAL A 20 4.92 7.20 9.58
N GLN A 21 6.22 7.11 9.89
CA GLN A 21 7.09 8.29 9.95
C GLN A 21 7.52 8.64 8.53
N VAL A 22 6.88 9.64 7.92
CA VAL A 22 7.15 10.08 6.54
C VAL A 22 8.61 10.51 6.38
N GLU A 23 9.22 11.04 7.44
CA GLU A 23 10.64 11.38 7.55
C GLU A 23 11.55 10.17 7.31
N ALA A 24 11.16 8.98 7.76
CA ALA A 24 11.92 7.75 7.57
C ALA A 24 11.96 7.35 6.09
N ILE A 25 10.81 7.36 5.42
CA ILE A 25 10.71 7.03 3.99
C ILE A 25 11.40 8.10 3.13
N THR A 26 11.27 9.36 3.52
CA THR A 26 11.95 10.49 2.86
C THR A 26 13.47 10.43 3.04
N ALA A 27 13.98 9.93 4.16
CA ALA A 27 15.40 9.69 4.35
C ALA A 27 15.86 8.46 3.56
N LEU A 28 15.07 7.37 3.58
CA LEU A 28 15.35 6.13 2.85
C LEU A 28 15.48 6.36 1.34
N SER A 29 14.64 7.22 0.74
CA SER A 29 14.72 7.52 -0.69
C SER A 29 16.05 8.13 -1.14
N GLN A 30 16.84 8.71 -0.23
CA GLN A 30 18.18 9.22 -0.52
C GLN A 30 19.21 8.12 -0.79
N PHE A 31 18.90 6.89 -0.34
CA PHE A 31 19.73 5.71 -0.55
C PHE A 31 19.27 4.90 -1.76
N TYR A 32 18.19 5.32 -2.45
CA TYR A 32 17.70 4.61 -3.63
C TYR A 32 18.69 4.78 -4.79
N ASP A 33 19.05 3.65 -5.39
CA ASP A 33 20.03 3.51 -6.45
C ASP A 33 19.32 3.04 -7.73
N PRO A 34 18.94 3.97 -8.64
CA PRO A 34 18.11 3.64 -9.79
C PRO A 34 18.69 2.59 -10.75
N PRO A 35 20.00 2.61 -11.10
CA PRO A 35 20.61 1.56 -11.91
C PRO A 35 20.41 0.15 -11.37
N TYR A 36 20.47 -0.04 -10.04
CA TYR A 36 20.32 -1.35 -9.40
C TYR A 36 18.90 -1.63 -8.89
N ARG A 37 18.01 -0.62 -8.88
CA ARG A 37 16.64 -0.68 -8.35
C ARG A 37 16.60 -1.21 -6.92
N CYS A 38 17.53 -0.76 -6.09
CA CYS A 38 17.65 -1.13 -4.69
C CYS A 38 18.02 0.08 -3.83
N PHE A 39 18.08 -0.10 -2.52
CA PHE A 39 18.70 0.84 -1.60
C PHE A 39 20.15 0.43 -1.35
N THR A 40 21.08 1.31 -1.69
CA THR A 40 22.52 1.11 -1.51
C THR A 40 22.97 1.83 -0.23
N PHE A 41 23.46 1.06 0.74
CA PHE A 41 24.07 1.55 1.97
C PHE A 41 25.60 1.44 1.90
N GLN A 42 26.31 1.66 3.01
CA GLN A 42 27.78 1.74 2.99
C GLN A 42 28.44 0.42 2.56
N ASP A 43 27.99 -0.71 3.10
CA ASP A 43 28.60 -2.03 2.95
C ASP A 43 27.61 -3.09 2.44
N PHE A 44 26.36 -2.73 2.15
CA PHE A 44 25.35 -3.67 1.66
C PHE A 44 24.25 -2.99 0.82
N GLN A 45 23.47 -3.82 0.14
CA GLN A 45 22.29 -3.41 -0.63
C GLN A 45 21.05 -4.17 -0.15
N MET A 46 19.89 -3.52 -0.24
CA MET A 46 18.60 -4.13 0.09
C MET A 46 17.49 -3.63 -0.83
N ALA A 47 16.51 -4.48 -1.08
CA ALA A 47 15.36 -4.15 -1.90
C ALA A 47 14.11 -4.88 -1.38
N PRO A 48 12.93 -4.23 -1.36
CA PRO A 48 11.70 -4.94 -1.09
C PRO A 48 11.40 -5.97 -2.19
N THR A 49 10.96 -7.15 -1.77
CA THR A 49 10.69 -8.30 -2.66
C THR A 49 9.19 -8.59 -2.79
N LEU A 50 8.81 -9.36 -3.82
CA LEU A 50 7.43 -9.79 -4.02
C LEU A 50 6.94 -10.61 -2.83
N GLU A 51 7.78 -11.51 -2.31
CA GLU A 51 7.44 -12.37 -1.18
C GLU A 51 7.27 -11.57 0.13
N GLU A 52 8.01 -10.48 0.32
CA GLU A 52 7.78 -9.58 1.45
C GLU A 52 6.46 -8.83 1.32
N TYR A 53 6.19 -8.27 0.14
CA TYR A 53 4.95 -7.53 -0.11
C TYR A 53 3.72 -8.45 -0.06
N GLU A 54 3.84 -9.70 -0.52
CA GLU A 54 2.83 -10.75 -0.33
C GLU A 54 2.45 -10.89 1.14
N GLN A 55 3.44 -11.03 2.03
CA GLN A 55 3.18 -11.23 3.45
C GLN A 55 2.63 -9.97 4.13
N ILE A 56 3.14 -8.79 3.75
CA ILE A 56 2.72 -7.50 4.30
C ILE A 56 1.26 -7.20 3.89
N LEU A 57 0.94 -7.39 2.62
CA LEU A 57 -0.39 -7.11 2.06
C LEU A 57 -1.38 -8.27 2.29
N GLY A 58 -0.89 -9.47 2.59
CA GLY A 58 -1.72 -10.65 2.83
C GLY A 58 -2.38 -11.21 1.57
N PHE A 59 -1.71 -11.14 0.42
CA PHE A 59 -2.20 -11.68 -0.86
C PHE A 59 -1.29 -12.81 -1.35
N PRO A 60 -1.65 -14.08 -1.10
CA PRO A 60 -0.84 -15.23 -1.51
C PRO A 60 -0.51 -15.17 -3.02
N LEU A 61 0.76 -15.32 -3.36
CA LEU A 61 1.22 -15.34 -4.75
C LEU A 61 0.94 -16.70 -5.40
N GLU A 62 0.98 -17.78 -4.61
CA GLU A 62 0.72 -19.14 -5.08
C GLU A 62 -0.68 -19.25 -5.73
N ASN A 63 -0.73 -19.80 -6.94
CA ASN A 63 -1.96 -19.97 -7.73
C ASN A 63 -2.74 -18.67 -8.01
N SER A 64 -2.15 -17.50 -7.79
CA SER A 64 -2.77 -16.21 -8.05
C SER A 64 -2.34 -15.65 -9.41
N LYS A 65 -3.27 -14.99 -10.12
CA LYS A 65 -2.96 -14.26 -11.35
C LYS A 65 -2.59 -12.82 -11.00
N PRO A 66 -1.44 -12.29 -11.41
CA PRO A 66 -1.10 -10.90 -11.11
C PRO A 66 -2.07 -9.94 -11.82
N TYR A 67 -2.36 -8.81 -11.19
CA TYR A 67 -3.00 -7.70 -11.89
C TYR A 67 -2.14 -7.26 -13.08
N HIS A 68 -2.79 -7.09 -14.22
CA HIS A 68 -2.20 -6.56 -15.43
C HIS A 68 -3.17 -5.55 -16.03
N TYR A 69 -2.67 -4.34 -16.29
CA TYR A 69 -3.46 -3.31 -16.94
C TYR A 69 -3.72 -3.67 -18.40
N ILE A 70 -4.98 -3.70 -18.83
CA ILE A 70 -5.40 -4.19 -20.16
C ILE A 70 -5.52 -3.03 -21.18
N GLY A 71 -5.06 -1.82 -20.84
CA GLY A 71 -5.06 -0.69 -21.78
C GLY A 71 -6.34 0.15 -21.79
N HIS A 72 -7.31 -0.16 -20.93
CA HIS A 72 -8.51 0.67 -20.74
C HIS A 72 -8.98 0.65 -19.28
N TYR A 73 -9.52 1.76 -18.81
CA TYR A 73 -10.12 1.82 -17.48
C TYR A 73 -11.53 1.20 -17.43
N PRO A 74 -12.00 0.79 -16.24
CA PRO A 74 -13.30 0.16 -16.07
C PRO A 74 -14.46 1.06 -16.52
N SER A 75 -15.55 0.43 -16.95
CA SER A 75 -16.76 1.19 -17.29
C SER A 75 -17.33 1.90 -16.06
N LEU A 76 -17.80 3.13 -16.24
CA LEU A 76 -18.47 3.89 -15.18
C LEU A 76 -19.68 3.15 -14.59
N SER A 77 -20.35 2.31 -15.40
CA SER A 77 -21.46 1.47 -14.94
C SER A 77 -21.03 0.45 -13.90
N THR A 78 -19.84 -0.15 -14.07
CA THR A 78 -19.27 -1.11 -13.13
C THR A 78 -19.00 -0.43 -11.79
N VAL A 79 -18.39 0.76 -11.81
CA VAL A 79 -18.12 1.55 -10.60
C VAL A 79 -19.42 1.99 -9.91
N ALA A 80 -20.40 2.48 -10.68
CA ALA A 80 -21.70 2.90 -10.16
C ALA A 80 -22.45 1.76 -9.46
N SER A 81 -22.32 0.52 -9.95
CA SER A 81 -22.92 -0.66 -9.33
C SER A 81 -22.36 -0.97 -7.94
N ILE A 82 -21.04 -0.81 -7.73
CA ILE A 82 -20.39 -0.99 -6.42
C ILE A 82 -20.86 0.09 -5.45
N LEU A 83 -20.91 1.33 -5.92
CA LEU A 83 -21.37 2.46 -5.12
C LEU A 83 -22.89 2.46 -4.95
N LYS A 84 -23.65 1.56 -5.58
CA LYS A 84 -25.12 1.50 -5.60
C LYS A 84 -25.77 2.85 -5.93
N VAL A 85 -25.31 3.48 -7.01
CA VAL A 85 -25.85 4.76 -7.53
C VAL A 85 -26.09 4.70 -9.03
N ASN A 86 -26.84 5.66 -9.56
CA ASN A 86 -27.01 5.78 -11.01
C ASN A 86 -25.72 6.31 -11.65
N LYS A 87 -25.36 5.78 -12.84
CA LYS A 87 -24.24 6.25 -13.67
C LYS A 87 -24.22 7.77 -13.87
N GLY A 88 -25.38 8.42 -14.08
CA GLY A 88 -25.49 9.87 -14.24
C GLY A 88 -25.11 10.64 -12.98
N GLN A 89 -25.51 10.14 -11.81
CA GLN A 89 -25.12 10.71 -10.51
C GLN A 89 -23.62 10.58 -10.30
N LEU A 90 -23.05 9.39 -10.54
CA LEU A 90 -21.61 9.18 -10.42
C LEU A 90 -20.82 10.05 -11.41
N SER A 91 -21.30 10.17 -12.65
CA SER A 91 -20.67 11.06 -13.64
C SER A 91 -20.65 12.51 -13.18
N ALA A 92 -21.71 12.99 -12.51
CA ALA A 92 -21.75 14.35 -11.98
C ALA A 92 -20.74 14.54 -10.82
N VAL A 93 -20.63 13.54 -9.94
CA VAL A 93 -19.66 13.53 -8.83
C VAL A 93 -18.20 13.59 -9.34
N MET A 94 -17.90 12.86 -10.42
CA MET A 94 -16.55 12.78 -10.98
C MET A 94 -16.16 14.00 -11.83
N LYS A 95 -17.12 14.81 -12.29
CA LYS A 95 -16.90 15.95 -13.19
C LYS A 95 -16.49 17.26 -12.50
N ASN A 96 -15.88 17.20 -11.31
CA ASN A 96 -15.45 18.40 -10.61
C ASN A 96 -14.42 19.19 -11.47
N PRO A 97 -14.65 20.47 -11.80
CA PRO A 97 -13.83 21.24 -12.75
C PRO A 97 -12.34 21.37 -12.41
N ASN A 98 -11.93 21.03 -11.18
CA ASN A 98 -10.54 21.12 -10.72
C ASN A 98 -9.80 19.77 -10.68
N CYS A 99 -10.46 18.64 -10.96
CA CYS A 99 -9.86 17.31 -10.80
C CYS A 99 -10.12 16.44 -12.03
N ALA A 100 -9.04 15.90 -12.59
CA ALA A 100 -9.12 14.89 -13.63
C ALA A 100 -9.64 13.59 -13.01
N ASP A 101 -10.80 13.11 -13.46
CA ASP A 101 -11.12 11.69 -13.54
C ASP A 101 -10.90 10.86 -12.24
N GLY A 102 -11.66 11.16 -11.17
CA GLY A 102 -11.61 10.40 -9.92
C GLY A 102 -12.85 10.55 -9.03
N ILE A 103 -12.98 9.70 -8.01
CA ILE A 103 -14.07 9.75 -7.02
C ILE A 103 -13.57 10.51 -5.78
N PRO A 104 -14.25 11.59 -5.34
CA PRO A 104 -13.87 12.29 -4.11
C PRO A 104 -13.95 11.39 -2.88
N LEU A 105 -12.96 11.49 -1.99
CA LEU A 105 -12.92 10.74 -0.73
C LEU A 105 -14.11 11.12 0.18
N ALA A 106 -14.53 12.38 0.17
CA ALA A 106 -15.72 12.83 0.88
C ALA A 106 -16.98 12.06 0.45
N TYR A 107 -17.14 11.84 -0.87
CA TYR A 107 -18.25 11.07 -1.40
C TYR A 107 -18.17 9.60 -0.96
N LEU A 108 -17.00 8.97 -1.00
CA LEU A 108 -16.82 7.60 -0.50
C LEU A 108 -17.15 7.48 1.00
N LYS A 109 -16.77 8.46 1.82
CA LYS A 109 -17.14 8.53 3.25
C LYS A 109 -18.65 8.63 3.46
N GLU A 110 -19.35 9.42 2.64
CA GLU A 110 -20.82 9.48 2.67
C GLU A 110 -21.45 8.13 2.31
N ARG A 111 -20.94 7.44 1.28
CA ARG A 111 -21.41 6.10 0.91
C ARG A 111 -21.17 5.07 2.03
N LEU A 112 -20.00 5.09 2.67
CA LEU A 112 -19.71 4.23 3.81
C LEU A 112 -20.69 4.46 4.96
N ASN A 113 -20.95 5.73 5.31
CA ASN A 113 -21.92 6.07 6.37
C ASN A 113 -23.34 5.60 6.03
N LEU A 114 -23.74 5.70 4.76
CA LEU A 114 -25.04 5.21 4.30
C LEU A 114 -25.14 3.69 4.45
N PHE A 115 -24.19 2.94 3.90
CA PHE A 115 -24.20 1.48 3.96
C PHE A 115 -24.09 0.94 5.38
N HIS A 116 -23.40 1.65 6.28
CA HIS A 116 -23.41 1.33 7.70
C HIS A 116 -24.81 1.46 8.32
N LYS A 117 -25.52 2.56 8.05
CA LYS A 117 -26.90 2.78 8.56
C LYS A 117 -27.89 1.76 8.00
N GLU A 118 -27.75 1.41 6.73
CA GLU A 118 -28.59 0.41 6.04
C GLU A 118 -28.19 -1.04 6.38
N GLN A 119 -27.12 -1.24 7.15
CA GLN A 119 -26.53 -2.55 7.47
C GLN A 119 -26.13 -3.37 6.22
N ASP A 120 -25.80 -2.68 5.13
CA ASP A 120 -25.31 -3.29 3.90
C ASP A 120 -23.80 -3.53 4.00
N TRP A 121 -23.44 -4.55 4.78
CA TRP A 121 -22.04 -4.87 5.08
C TRP A 121 -21.22 -5.26 3.84
N THR A 122 -21.87 -5.82 2.82
CA THR A 122 -21.21 -6.18 1.56
C THR A 122 -20.78 -4.92 0.81
N ALA A 123 -21.69 -3.98 0.58
CA ALA A 123 -21.35 -2.73 -0.09
C ALA A 123 -20.40 -1.87 0.75
N PHE A 124 -20.58 -1.85 2.07
CA PHE A 124 -19.66 -1.19 2.99
C PHE A 124 -18.23 -1.72 2.85
N THR A 125 -18.06 -3.04 2.85
CA THR A 125 -16.75 -3.70 2.71
C THR A 125 -16.11 -3.38 1.37
N ASP A 126 -16.88 -3.45 0.27
CA ASP A 126 -16.39 -3.13 -1.07
C ASP A 126 -15.93 -1.67 -1.19
N VAL A 127 -16.70 -0.72 -0.63
CA VAL A 127 -16.33 0.71 -0.66
C VAL A 127 -15.15 1.02 0.26
N LEU A 128 -15.06 0.34 1.41
CA LEU A 128 -13.92 0.49 2.32
C LEU A 128 -12.64 0.01 1.65
N ALA A 129 -12.69 -1.16 1.00
CA ALA A 129 -11.57 -1.69 0.23
C ALA A 129 -11.21 -0.74 -0.91
N LEU A 130 -12.16 -0.29 -1.74
CA LEU A 130 -11.91 0.68 -2.80
C LEU A 130 -11.20 1.94 -2.27
N THR A 131 -11.65 2.44 -1.12
CA THR A 131 -11.03 3.60 -0.46
C THR A 131 -9.58 3.32 -0.09
N ILE A 132 -9.29 2.17 0.54
CA ILE A 132 -7.92 1.78 0.93
C ILE A 132 -7.02 1.59 -0.30
N PHE A 133 -7.53 0.99 -1.39
CA PHE A 133 -6.80 0.87 -2.64
C PHE A 133 -6.36 2.24 -3.17
N GLY A 134 -7.26 3.22 -3.18
CA GLY A 134 -6.97 4.56 -3.68
C GLY A 134 -6.10 5.44 -2.80
N ILE A 135 -6.25 5.37 -1.47
CA ILE A 135 -5.54 6.29 -0.57
C ILE A 135 -4.28 5.68 0.06
N VAL A 136 -4.19 4.35 0.12
CA VAL A 136 -3.08 3.64 0.76
C VAL A 136 -2.23 2.90 -0.25
N LEU A 137 -2.83 2.09 -1.13
CA LEU A 137 -2.05 1.24 -2.04
C LEU A 137 -1.52 2.01 -3.25
N PHE A 138 -2.37 2.84 -3.86
CA PHE A 138 -2.07 3.62 -5.07
C PHE A 138 -2.45 5.10 -4.89
N PRO A 139 -1.90 5.79 -3.87
CA PRO A 139 -2.16 7.22 -3.69
C PRO A 139 -1.60 8.00 -4.88
N ASN A 140 -2.44 8.78 -5.56
CA ASN A 140 -2.02 9.60 -6.70
C ASN A 140 -2.51 11.05 -6.59
N MET A 141 -3.75 11.25 -6.14
CA MET A 141 -4.37 12.56 -5.98
C MET A 141 -4.85 12.78 -4.55
N ASP A 142 -4.59 13.97 -4.00
CA ASP A 142 -5.07 14.32 -2.66
C ASP A 142 -6.60 14.38 -2.63
N GLU A 143 -7.23 13.71 -1.66
CA GLU A 143 -8.70 13.66 -1.47
C GLU A 143 -9.51 12.97 -2.60
N TYR A 144 -8.88 12.22 -3.50
CA TYR A 144 -9.57 11.46 -4.55
C TYR A 144 -9.02 10.03 -4.70
N VAL A 145 -9.88 9.14 -5.19
CA VAL A 145 -9.51 7.82 -5.69
C VAL A 145 -9.59 7.86 -7.21
N ASP A 146 -8.45 7.64 -7.89
CA ASP A 146 -8.35 7.72 -9.35
C ASP A 146 -8.77 6.43 -10.06
N PHE A 147 -8.85 6.48 -11.39
CA PHE A 147 -9.22 5.30 -12.19
C PHE A 147 -8.21 4.16 -12.13
N ALA A 148 -6.92 4.44 -11.93
CA ALA A 148 -5.90 3.40 -11.82
C ALA A 148 -6.14 2.55 -10.58
N ALA A 149 -6.35 3.18 -9.42
CA ALA A 149 -6.69 2.48 -8.18
C ALA A 149 -8.03 1.73 -8.30
N ILE A 150 -9.03 2.33 -8.95
CA ILE A 150 -10.34 1.69 -9.21
C ILE A 150 -10.17 0.43 -10.06
N ASP A 151 -9.32 0.46 -11.08
CA ASP A 151 -9.07 -0.68 -11.97
C ASP A 151 -8.42 -1.85 -11.22
N VAL A 152 -7.37 -1.58 -10.44
CA VAL A 152 -6.72 -2.62 -9.61
C VAL A 152 -7.73 -3.20 -8.63
N PHE A 153 -8.49 -2.36 -7.92
CA PHE A 153 -9.53 -2.81 -6.99
C PHE A 153 -10.54 -3.74 -7.66
N LEU A 154 -11.01 -3.39 -8.86
CA LEU A 154 -11.97 -4.18 -9.62
C LEU A 154 -11.40 -5.52 -10.09
N ALA A 155 -10.13 -5.55 -10.49
CA ALA A 155 -9.45 -6.79 -10.84
C ALA A 155 -9.34 -7.73 -9.62
N VAL A 156 -9.02 -7.20 -8.44
CA VAL A 156 -9.02 -8.00 -7.20
C VAL A 156 -10.43 -8.48 -6.88
N ARG A 157 -11.41 -7.57 -6.82
CA ARG A 157 -12.79 -7.87 -6.41
C ARG A 157 -13.50 -8.85 -7.33
N ASN A 158 -13.39 -8.65 -8.64
CA ASN A 158 -14.22 -9.37 -9.61
C ASN A 158 -13.50 -10.58 -10.22
N GLN A 159 -12.17 -10.56 -10.27
CA GLN A 159 -11.36 -11.56 -10.98
C GLN A 159 -10.38 -12.30 -10.07
N GLY A 160 -10.26 -11.90 -8.79
CA GLY A 160 -9.30 -12.50 -7.86
C GLY A 160 -7.84 -12.25 -8.26
N HIS A 161 -7.57 -11.18 -9.00
CA HIS A 161 -6.20 -10.85 -9.39
C HIS A 161 -5.40 -10.34 -8.19
N ASN A 162 -4.10 -10.63 -8.18
CA ASN A 162 -3.19 -10.27 -7.11
C ASN A 162 -2.60 -8.86 -7.35
N PRO A 163 -2.79 -7.90 -6.43
CA PRO A 163 -2.29 -6.55 -6.57
C PRO A 163 -0.81 -6.40 -6.17
N VAL A 164 -0.19 -7.39 -5.51
CA VAL A 164 1.18 -7.32 -4.96
C VAL A 164 2.20 -6.85 -5.99
N PRO A 165 2.26 -7.40 -7.22
CA PRO A 165 3.23 -6.94 -8.21
C PRO A 165 3.02 -5.49 -8.62
N ALA A 166 1.76 -5.03 -8.68
CA ALA A 166 1.43 -3.66 -9.03
C ALA A 166 1.83 -2.68 -7.93
N VAL A 167 1.56 -3.02 -6.66
CA VAL A 167 1.94 -2.17 -5.51
C VAL A 167 3.47 -2.07 -5.38
N LEU A 168 4.19 -3.16 -5.60
CA LEU A 168 5.65 -3.16 -5.59
C LEU A 168 6.23 -2.37 -6.77
N ALA A 169 5.68 -2.57 -7.98
CA ALA A 169 6.09 -1.83 -9.17
C ALA A 169 5.85 -0.32 -9.00
N ASP A 170 4.70 0.09 -8.46
CA ASP A 170 4.39 1.49 -8.17
C ASP A 170 5.40 2.10 -7.19
N THR A 171 5.77 1.35 -6.14
CA THR A 171 6.83 1.77 -5.19
C THR A 171 8.13 2.07 -5.93
N TYR A 172 8.61 1.18 -6.80
CA TYR A 172 9.84 1.41 -7.56
C TYR A 172 9.72 2.54 -8.59
N CYS A 173 8.58 2.66 -9.28
CA CYS A 173 8.32 3.75 -10.22
C CYS A 173 8.38 5.12 -9.53
N VAL A 174 7.80 5.23 -8.33
CA VAL A 174 7.81 6.46 -7.54
C VAL A 174 9.22 6.76 -7.02
N LEU A 175 9.95 5.77 -6.51
CA LEU A 175 11.35 5.95 -6.07
C LEU A 175 12.25 6.41 -7.22
N ASN A 176 12.12 5.81 -8.41
CA ASN A 176 12.84 6.22 -9.61
C ASN A 176 12.52 7.67 -10.00
N SER A 177 11.22 8.01 -10.04
CA SER A 177 10.76 9.37 -10.36
C SER A 177 11.24 10.41 -9.35
N CYS A 178 11.28 10.07 -8.06
CA CYS A 178 11.79 10.95 -7.00
C CYS A 178 13.28 11.26 -7.16
N HIS A 179 14.07 10.27 -7.60
CA HIS A 179 15.48 10.46 -7.91
C HIS A 179 15.68 11.41 -9.11
N GLU A 180 14.97 11.18 -10.22
CA GLU A 180 15.14 11.95 -11.46
C GLU A 180 14.58 13.38 -11.38
N MET A 181 13.38 13.54 -10.83
CA MET A 181 12.61 14.79 -10.97
C MET A 181 12.65 15.69 -9.73
N LYS A 182 13.41 15.33 -8.68
CA LYS A 182 13.37 15.98 -7.35
C LYS A 182 11.93 16.13 -6.82
N LYS A 183 11.02 15.19 -7.16
CA LYS A 183 9.64 15.20 -6.66
C LYS A 183 9.68 15.25 -5.13
N LYS A 184 8.94 16.21 -4.56
CA LYS A 184 8.97 16.48 -3.11
C LYS A 184 8.19 15.47 -2.28
N ARG A 185 7.24 14.74 -2.88
CA ARG A 185 6.32 13.82 -2.19
C ARG A 185 6.39 12.43 -2.80
N ILE A 186 6.57 11.43 -1.95
CA ILE A 186 6.56 10.01 -2.30
C ILE A 186 5.10 9.56 -2.20
N LEU A 187 4.49 9.24 -3.33
CA LEU A 187 3.09 8.86 -3.47
C LEU A 187 3.00 7.39 -3.91
N CYS A 188 3.33 6.49 -2.99
CA CYS A 188 3.18 5.03 -3.15
C CYS A 188 2.64 4.44 -1.85
N CYS A 189 2.56 3.11 -1.72
CA CYS A 189 2.16 2.46 -0.47
C CYS A 189 3.20 2.61 0.65
N LEU A 190 3.20 3.78 1.31
CA LEU A 190 4.13 4.10 2.39
C LEU A 190 4.05 3.12 3.56
N PRO A 191 2.88 2.67 4.03
CA PRO A 191 2.80 1.68 5.10
C PRO A 191 3.54 0.39 4.79
N ALA A 192 3.42 -0.13 3.56
CA ALA A 192 4.10 -1.36 3.17
C ALA A 192 5.63 -1.17 3.15
N LEU A 193 6.11 -0.09 2.53
CA LEU A 193 7.54 0.22 2.50
C LEU A 193 8.10 0.50 3.91
N TYR A 194 7.32 1.11 4.79
CA TYR A 194 7.73 1.40 6.16
C TYR A 194 7.78 0.14 7.04
N VAL A 195 6.77 -0.73 6.95
CA VAL A 195 6.79 -2.04 7.61
C VAL A 195 8.00 -2.84 7.15
N TRP A 196 8.27 -2.89 5.85
CA TRP A 196 9.48 -3.50 5.30
C TRP A 196 10.74 -2.91 5.95
N LEU A 197 10.95 -1.60 5.88
CA LEU A 197 12.15 -0.96 6.42
C LEU A 197 12.36 -1.28 7.90
N ILE A 198 11.35 -1.04 8.73
CA ILE A 198 11.47 -1.12 10.19
C ILE A 198 11.76 -2.53 10.67
N THR A 199 11.18 -3.53 10.02
CA THR A 199 11.31 -4.93 10.45
C THR A 199 12.64 -5.56 10.05
N HIS A 200 13.32 -4.99 9.07
CA HIS A 200 14.71 -5.31 8.75
C HIS A 200 15.69 -4.59 9.69
N ILE A 201 15.45 -3.34 10.08
CA ILE A 201 16.46 -2.54 10.80
C ILE A 201 16.27 -2.49 12.33
N PHE A 202 15.12 -2.90 12.86
CA PHE A 202 14.86 -2.97 14.31
C PHE A 202 14.70 -4.41 14.82
N HIS A 203 15.31 -4.68 15.98
CA HIS A 203 15.36 -6.01 16.60
C HIS A 203 14.31 -6.27 17.70
N GLY A 204 13.28 -5.42 17.81
CA GLY A 204 12.30 -5.47 18.91
C GLY A 204 11.48 -6.76 19.02
N VAL A 205 11.33 -7.50 17.91
CA VAL A 205 10.53 -8.73 17.85
C VAL A 205 11.13 -9.85 18.70
N ARG A 206 10.52 -10.15 19.85
CA ARG A 206 10.91 -11.26 20.74
C ARG A 206 10.42 -12.62 20.23
N ARG A 207 9.19 -12.69 19.69
CA ARG A 207 8.59 -13.90 19.11
C ARG A 207 8.11 -13.60 17.69
N ALA A 208 8.45 -14.47 16.75
CA ALA A 208 8.02 -14.36 15.36
C ALA A 208 6.49 -14.47 15.26
N SER A 209 5.83 -13.49 14.66
CA SER A 209 4.47 -13.63 14.16
C SER A 209 4.50 -14.06 12.69
N SER A 210 3.44 -14.72 12.20
CA SER A 210 3.25 -14.92 10.75
C SER A 210 2.78 -13.64 10.03
N CYS A 211 2.60 -12.53 10.74
CA CYS A 211 2.12 -11.27 10.21
C CYS A 211 3.17 -10.14 10.36
N PRO A 212 3.70 -9.59 9.25
CA PRO A 212 4.69 -8.51 9.28
C PRO A 212 4.27 -7.28 10.08
N ILE A 213 2.99 -6.94 10.04
CA ILE A 213 2.42 -5.77 10.74
C ILE A 213 2.43 -5.97 12.25
N VAL A 214 2.28 -7.21 12.72
CA VAL A 214 2.38 -7.53 14.16
C VAL A 214 3.82 -7.38 14.62
N ASP A 215 4.77 -7.93 13.87
CA ASP A 215 6.20 -7.79 14.15
C ASP A 215 6.64 -6.31 14.13
N PHE A 216 6.11 -5.51 13.20
CA PHE A 216 6.33 -4.06 13.15
C PHE A 216 5.89 -3.35 14.43
N LYS A 217 4.71 -3.69 14.98
CA LYS A 217 4.20 -3.05 16.21
C LYS A 217 5.09 -3.30 17.43
N GLU A 218 5.78 -4.43 17.47
CA GLU A 218 6.71 -4.80 18.53
C GLU A 218 8.07 -4.07 18.43
N CYS A 219 8.35 -3.34 17.35
CA CYS A 219 9.61 -2.61 17.19
C CYS A 219 9.68 -1.31 18.01
N PHE A 220 8.56 -0.79 18.53
CA PHE A 220 8.48 0.44 19.36
C PHE A 220 9.38 1.58 18.86
N VAL A 221 9.22 1.93 17.57
CA VAL A 221 10.06 2.94 16.91
C VAL A 221 9.73 4.31 17.47
N LYS A 222 10.71 4.94 18.13
CA LYS A 222 10.60 6.34 18.58
C LYS A 222 10.53 7.28 17.38
N ASP A 223 9.79 8.37 17.52
CA ASP A 223 9.76 9.44 16.53
C ASP A 223 11.15 10.07 16.35
N LYS A 224 11.51 10.32 15.09
CA LYS A 224 12.79 10.88 14.68
C LYS A 224 12.58 11.93 13.61
N SER A 225 13.40 12.98 13.65
CA SER A 225 13.46 13.92 12.55
C SER A 225 14.00 13.26 11.28
N LYS A 226 13.79 13.90 10.12
CA LYS A 226 14.42 13.48 8.86
C LYS A 226 15.95 13.37 8.96
N GLN A 227 16.58 14.26 9.71
CA GLN A 227 18.04 14.28 9.87
C GLN A 227 18.52 13.12 10.74
N ASP A 228 17.78 12.80 11.80
CA ASP A 228 18.07 11.65 12.66
C ASP A 228 17.88 10.34 11.91
N TRP A 229 16.83 10.22 11.10
CA TRP A 229 16.64 9.08 10.21
C TRP A 229 17.78 8.95 9.20
N ALA A 230 18.16 10.02 8.51
CA ALA A 230 19.26 9.99 7.56
C ALA A 230 20.59 9.59 8.22
N LYS A 231 20.86 10.08 9.44
CA LYS A 231 22.03 9.68 10.22
C LYS A 231 21.96 8.21 10.63
N TYR A 232 20.80 7.73 11.07
CA TYR A 232 20.60 6.34 11.45
C TYR A 232 20.83 5.41 10.27
N LEU A 233 20.17 5.67 9.13
CA LEU A 233 20.28 4.88 7.91
C LEU A 233 21.70 4.86 7.34
N ARG A 234 22.42 5.99 7.40
CA ARG A 234 23.82 6.07 6.96
C ARG A 234 24.76 5.18 7.78
N ASN A 235 24.44 4.96 9.05
CA ASN A 235 25.26 4.17 9.96
C ASN A 235 24.82 2.69 10.04
N LEU A 236 23.83 2.28 9.23
CA LEU A 236 23.49 0.87 9.10
C LEU A 236 24.69 0.12 8.51
N ASN A 237 24.87 -1.11 8.99
CA ASN A 237 25.84 -2.05 8.45
C ASN A 237 25.22 -3.45 8.30
N GLU A 238 25.83 -4.30 7.48
CA GLU A 238 25.31 -5.63 7.14
C GLU A 238 25.03 -6.52 8.38
N ARG A 239 25.76 -6.28 9.48
CA ARG A 239 25.67 -7.06 10.73
C ARG A 239 24.53 -6.59 11.63
N THR A 240 24.08 -5.36 11.45
CA THR A 240 22.97 -4.76 12.20
C THR A 240 21.62 -4.98 11.56
N VAL A 241 21.59 -5.32 10.27
CA VAL A 241 20.34 -5.56 9.55
C VAL A 241 19.91 -7.02 9.68
N ARG A 242 18.61 -7.24 9.83
CA ARG A 242 17.99 -8.56 9.75
C ARG A 242 17.70 -8.88 8.28
N TRP A 243 18.50 -9.76 7.69
CA TRP A 243 18.33 -10.23 6.30
C TRP A 243 17.02 -10.97 6.06
N TYR A 244 16.59 -11.75 7.05
CA TYR A 244 15.36 -12.53 7.00
C TYR A 244 14.43 -12.13 8.14
N PRO A 245 13.37 -11.36 7.86
CA PRO A 245 12.36 -11.05 8.86
C PRO A 245 11.76 -12.33 9.46
N LYS A 246 11.48 -12.31 10.76
CA LYS A 246 11.09 -13.50 11.54
C LYS A 246 9.83 -14.18 11.02
N TRP A 247 8.89 -13.43 10.43
CA TRP A 247 7.68 -14.01 9.82
C TRP A 247 7.95 -14.95 8.64
N ARG A 248 9.11 -14.86 7.96
CA ARG A 248 9.47 -15.82 6.91
C ARG A 248 9.87 -17.19 7.47
N GLU A 249 10.28 -17.27 8.73
CA GLU A 249 10.68 -18.54 9.37
C GLU A 249 9.46 -19.40 9.74
N VAL A 250 8.31 -18.76 9.98
CA VAL A 250 7.07 -19.43 10.39
C VAL A 250 6.38 -20.11 9.20
N ASN A 251 6.44 -19.51 8.00
CA ASN A 251 5.77 -20.04 6.80
C ASN A 251 6.56 -21.16 6.07
N LYS A 252 7.71 -21.57 6.61
CA LYS A 252 8.52 -22.69 6.09
C LYS A 252 8.31 -24.01 6.85
N ARG A 253 7.30 -24.09 7.73
CA ARG A 253 6.96 -25.29 8.50
C ARG A 253 5.61 -25.85 8.09
#